data_AF-A0A931SKL9-F1
#
_entry.id   AF-A0A931SKL9-F1
#
_cell.length_a   1.000
_cell.length_b   1.000
_cell.length_c   1.000
_cell.angle_alpha   90.00
_cell.angle_beta   90.00
_cell.angle_gamma   90.00
#
_symmetry.space_group_name_H-M   'P 1'
#
loop_
_entity.id
_entity.type
_entity.pdbx_description
1 polymer ?
#
loop_
_entity_poly.entity_id
_entity_poly.type
_entity_poly.pdbx_seq_one_letter_code
_entity_poly.pdbx_strand_id
1 'polypeptide(L)'
;QEEAEENAGRQVRSELFKQLSRRMPFELPASLVEREMDRRLEEFSRQLAARNVDPRQAGIDWAQFREAQREPARDAVASALTLDEIARRERITVAGEDVDKEIERFATRAGRPPAALRAELEKEGGISRLHAGLRREKAVDLALSRAKMIETRQDIDDL
;
A
#
# COMPACT_ATOMS: atom_id res chain seq x y z
N GLN A 1 -23.21 -4.23 -8.62
CA GLN A 1 -22.66 -5.52 -8.16
C GLN A 1 -21.13 -5.41 -8.05
N GLU A 2 -20.44 -4.93 -9.08
CA GLU A 2 -18.98 -4.66 -9.06
C GLU A 2 -18.51 -3.75 -7.90
N GLU A 3 -19.20 -2.63 -7.64
CA GLU A 3 -18.84 -1.71 -6.54
C GLU A 3 -18.94 -2.35 -5.13
N ALA A 4 -19.88 -3.28 -4.94
CA ALA A 4 -20.05 -3.99 -3.68
C ALA A 4 -18.93 -5.03 -3.48
N GLU A 5 -18.53 -5.73 -4.54
CA GLU A 5 -17.40 -6.68 -4.52
C GLU A 5 -16.06 -5.97 -4.29
N GLU A 6 -15.85 -4.82 -4.93
CA GLU A 6 -14.65 -4.00 -4.68
C GLU A 6 -14.59 -3.50 -3.23
N ASN A 7 -15.72 -3.02 -2.69
CA ASN A 7 -15.79 -2.56 -1.30
C ASN A 7 -15.53 -3.70 -0.32
N ALA A 8 -16.10 -4.88 -0.55
CA ALA A 8 -15.84 -6.07 0.27
C ALA A 8 -14.35 -6.45 0.22
N GLY A 9 -13.74 -6.47 -0.97
CA GLY A 9 -12.31 -6.73 -1.14
C GLY A 9 -11.42 -5.73 -0.38
N ARG A 10 -11.76 -4.44 -0.43
CA ARG A 10 -11.08 -3.38 0.33
C ARG A 10 -11.17 -3.60 1.84
N GLN A 11 -12.36 -3.95 2.35
CA GLN A 11 -12.56 -4.22 3.78
C GLN A 11 -11.75 -5.42 4.27
N VAL A 12 -11.78 -6.54 3.53
CA VAL A 12 -11.01 -7.74 3.87
C VAL A 12 -9.51 -7.44 3.92
N ARG A 13 -8.98 -6.71 2.93
CA ARG A 13 -7.56 -6.31 2.92
C ARG A 13 -7.24 -5.39 4.10
N SER A 14 -8.10 -4.41 4.40
CA SER A 14 -7.93 -3.51 5.54
C SER A 14 -7.86 -4.27 6.87
N GLU A 15 -8.75 -5.23 7.07
CA GLU A 15 -8.77 -6.04 8.30
C GLU A 15 -7.53 -6.93 8.39
N LEU A 16 -7.07 -7.51 7.29
CA LEU A 16 -5.79 -8.24 7.25
C LEU A 16 -4.64 -7.35 7.73
N PHE A 17 -4.48 -6.15 7.16
CA PHE A 17 -3.39 -5.24 7.53
C PHE A 17 -3.42 -4.88 9.02
N LYS A 18 -4.62 -4.59 9.55
CA LYS A 18 -4.82 -4.29 10.98
C LYS A 18 -4.46 -5.47 11.89
N GLN A 19 -4.79 -6.70 11.50
CA GLN A 19 -4.39 -7.88 12.26
C GLN A 19 -2.88 -8.12 12.20
N LEU A 20 -2.25 -7.87 11.05
CA LEU A 20 -0.81 -7.99 10.89
C LEU A 20 -0.06 -6.95 11.75
N SER A 21 -0.52 -5.69 11.78
CA SER A 21 0.14 -4.63 12.57
C SER A 21 0.12 -4.94 14.07
N ARG A 22 -0.99 -5.49 14.58
CA ARG A 22 -1.16 -5.88 15.99
C ARG A 22 -0.28 -7.04 16.45
N ARG A 23 0.20 -7.87 15.53
CA ARG A 23 1.01 -9.06 15.86
C ARG A 23 2.51 -8.77 15.92
N MET A 24 2.92 -7.52 15.72
CA MET A 24 4.33 -7.14 15.73
C MET A 24 4.87 -7.06 17.18
N PRO A 25 5.88 -7.87 17.55
CA PRO A 25 6.29 -8.02 18.95
C PRO A 25 7.34 -6.99 19.42
N PHE A 26 7.72 -6.03 18.58
CA PHE A 26 8.77 -5.04 18.87
C PHE A 26 8.33 -3.64 18.47
N GLU A 27 9.01 -2.61 18.98
CA GLU A 27 8.72 -1.22 18.63
C GLU A 27 9.27 -0.84 17.24
N LEU A 28 8.49 -0.07 16.48
CA LEU A 28 8.95 0.44 15.20
C LEU A 28 9.99 1.54 15.38
N PRO A 29 11.08 1.53 14.60
CA PRO A 29 11.96 2.68 14.48
C PRO A 29 11.18 3.93 14.06
N ALA A 30 11.30 5.01 14.83
CA ALA A 30 10.61 6.27 14.54
C ALA A 30 10.88 6.78 13.11
N SER A 31 12.11 6.62 12.62
CA SER A 31 12.49 7.02 11.26
C SER A 31 11.73 6.30 10.14
N LEU A 32 11.21 5.09 10.37
CA LEU A 32 10.35 4.41 9.41
C LEU A 32 8.95 5.00 9.41
N VAL A 33 8.41 5.30 10.59
CA VAL A 33 7.08 5.91 10.75
C VAL A 33 7.06 7.32 10.17
N GLU A 34 8.07 8.15 10.50
CA GLU A 34 8.18 9.52 9.99
C GLU A 34 8.27 9.56 8.46
N ARG A 35 9.06 8.67 7.85
CA ARG A 35 9.14 8.56 6.39
C ARG A 35 7.82 8.12 5.75
N GLU A 36 7.07 7.25 6.40
CA GLU A 36 5.75 6.85 5.92
C GLU A 36 4.72 7.98 6.07
N MET A 37 4.80 8.78 7.13
CA MET A 37 4.00 10.01 7.28
C MET A 37 4.29 11.00 6.14
N ASP A 38 5.57 11.22 5.82
CA ASP A 38 5.98 12.09 4.71
C ASP A 38 5.48 11.56 3.36
N ARG A 39 5.60 10.24 3.12
CA ARG A 39 5.09 9.61 1.91
C ARG A 39 3.58 9.83 1.73
N ARG A 40 2.80 9.70 2.81
CA ARG A 40 1.35 9.92 2.81
C ARG A 40 0.97 11.37 2.58
N LEU A 41 1.73 12.29 3.16
CA LEU A 41 1.61 13.72 2.93
C LEU A 41 1.78 14.04 1.44
N GLU A 42 2.87 13.58 0.83
CA GLU A 42 3.14 13.79 -0.59
C GLU A 42 2.08 13.14 -1.48
N GLU A 43 1.62 11.94 -1.14
CA GLU A 43 0.56 11.25 -1.88
C GLU A 43 -0.73 12.06 -1.89
N PHE A 44 -1.12 12.60 -0.74
CA PHE A 44 -2.29 13.46 -0.64
C PHE A 44 -2.11 14.77 -1.42
N SER A 45 -0.94 15.40 -1.34
CA SER A 45 -0.64 16.59 -2.17
C SER A 45 -0.74 16.29 -3.67
N ARG A 46 -0.23 15.14 -4.12
CA ARG A 46 -0.35 14.71 -5.53
C ARG A 46 -1.81 14.47 -5.94
N GLN A 47 -2.62 13.89 -5.05
CA GLN A 47 -4.06 13.68 -5.30
C GLN A 47 -4.82 15.00 -5.45
N LEU A 48 -4.50 16.01 -4.64
CA LEU A 48 -5.07 17.36 -4.80
C LEU A 48 -4.68 17.98 -6.15
N ALA A 49 -3.39 17.92 -6.49
CA ALA A 49 -2.91 18.44 -7.77
C ALA A 49 -3.57 17.74 -8.97
N ALA A 50 -3.79 16.42 -8.90
CA ALA A 50 -4.50 15.66 -9.92
C ALA A 50 -5.98 16.09 -10.08
N ARG A 51 -6.56 16.74 -9.07
CA ARG A 51 -7.89 17.36 -9.10
C ARG A 51 -7.84 18.85 -9.43
N ASN A 52 -6.70 19.36 -9.92
CA ASN A 52 -6.42 20.77 -10.19
C ASN A 52 -6.55 21.68 -8.95
N VAL A 53 -6.37 21.14 -7.74
CA VAL A 53 -6.32 21.90 -6.50
C VAL A 53 -4.87 22.14 -6.13
N ASP A 54 -4.45 23.41 -5.99
CA ASP A 54 -3.11 23.74 -5.48
C ASP A 54 -3.03 23.38 -3.97
N PRO A 55 -2.19 22.41 -3.59
CA PRO A 55 -2.05 21.99 -2.19
C PRO A 55 -1.66 23.15 -1.25
N ARG A 56 -0.96 24.17 -1.76
CA ARG A 56 -0.53 25.34 -0.98
C ARG A 56 -1.67 26.31 -0.69
N GLN A 57 -2.72 26.27 -1.50
CA GLN A 57 -3.89 27.16 -1.40
C GLN A 57 -5.14 26.42 -0.88
N ALA A 58 -5.03 25.12 -0.59
CA ALA A 58 -6.13 24.28 -0.15
C ALA A 58 -6.64 24.57 1.28
N GLY A 59 -6.01 25.50 2.01
CA GLY A 59 -6.39 25.84 3.39
C GLY A 59 -6.15 24.71 4.40
N ILE A 60 -5.27 23.76 4.06
CA ILE A 60 -4.99 22.58 4.87
C ILE A 60 -3.87 22.91 5.86
N ASP A 61 -4.11 22.62 7.14
CA ASP A 61 -3.03 22.56 8.13
C ASP A 61 -2.21 21.29 7.90
N TRP A 62 -1.13 21.43 7.13
CA TRP A 62 -0.25 20.33 6.78
C TRP A 62 0.48 19.71 7.98
N ALA A 63 0.73 20.49 9.04
CA ALA A 63 1.37 19.97 10.25
C ALA A 63 0.39 19.08 11.02
N GLN A 64 -0.85 19.54 11.22
CA GLN A 64 -1.89 18.75 11.85
C GLN A 64 -2.25 17.51 11.02
N PHE A 65 -2.35 17.66 9.69
CA PHE A 65 -2.61 16.53 8.81
C PHE A 65 -1.51 15.47 8.93
N ARG A 66 -0.24 15.89 8.88
CA ARG A 66 0.91 14.99 9.01
C ARG A 66 0.88 14.26 10.35
N GLU A 67 0.62 14.97 11.45
CA GLU A 67 0.50 14.37 12.78
C GLU A 67 -0.62 13.32 12.86
N ALA A 68 -1.78 13.61 12.26
CA ALA A 68 -2.88 12.66 12.16
C ALA A 68 -2.53 11.39 11.36
N GLN A 69 -1.48 11.41 10.53
CA GLN A 69 -0.98 10.23 9.83
C GLN A 69 -0.10 9.32 10.68
N ARG A 70 0.28 9.69 11.91
CA ARG A 70 1.23 8.91 12.72
C ARG A 70 0.77 7.48 12.98
N GLU A 71 -0.44 7.29 13.47
CA GLU A 71 -0.99 5.95 13.73
C GLU A 71 -1.20 5.14 12.43
N PRO A 72 -1.85 5.69 11.37
CA PRO A 72 -1.92 5.01 10.07
C PRO A 72 -0.56 4.64 9.47
N ALA A 73 0.46 5.49 9.66
CA ALA A 73 1.82 5.24 9.20
C ALA A 73 2.48 4.11 10.01
N ARG A 74 2.30 4.11 11.34
CA ARG A 74 2.76 3.04 12.23
C ARG A 74 2.16 1.71 11.81
N ASP A 75 0.85 1.64 11.61
CA ASP A 75 0.16 0.43 11.16
C ASP A 75 0.70 -0.04 9.81
N ALA A 76 0.82 0.87 8.83
CA ALA A 76 1.30 0.52 7.49
C ALA A 76 2.75 -0.02 7.50
N VAL A 77 3.64 0.60 8.28
CA VAL A 77 5.02 0.12 8.43
C VAL A 77 5.04 -1.26 9.09
N ALA A 78 4.27 -1.46 10.17
CA ALA A 78 4.20 -2.75 10.86
C ALA A 78 3.67 -3.86 9.95
N SER A 79 2.59 -3.61 9.21
CA SER A 79 2.05 -4.58 8.28
C SER A 79 3.02 -4.87 7.12
N ALA A 80 3.69 -3.84 6.58
CA ALA A 80 4.67 -4.02 5.52
C ALA A 80 5.85 -4.90 5.95
N LEU A 81 6.42 -4.66 7.14
CA LEU A 81 7.51 -5.47 7.70
C LEU A 81 7.05 -6.91 7.96
N THR A 82 5.82 -7.09 8.46
CA THR A 82 5.25 -8.42 8.68
C THR A 82 5.07 -9.18 7.36
N LEU A 83 4.59 -8.51 6.30
CA LEU A 83 4.46 -9.11 4.97
C LEU A 83 5.80 -9.43 4.34
N ASP A 84 6.82 -8.58 4.53
CA ASP A 84 8.18 -8.89 4.09
C ASP A 84 8.73 -10.14 4.79
N GLU A 85 8.45 -10.29 6.09
CA GLU A 85 8.84 -11.49 6.83
C GLU A 85 8.06 -12.74 6.38
N ILE A 86 6.76 -12.62 6.10
CA ILE A 86 5.96 -13.71 5.50
C ILE A 86 6.55 -14.10 4.15
N ALA A 87 6.81 -13.12 3.27
CA ALA A 87 7.41 -13.36 1.96
C ALA A 87 8.75 -14.08 2.07
N ARG A 88 9.59 -13.70 3.04
CA ARG A 88 10.88 -14.33 3.30
C ARG A 88 10.72 -15.78 3.77
N ARG A 89 9.84 -16.05 4.75
CA ARG A 89 9.62 -17.39 5.31
C ARG A 89 9.03 -18.36 4.31
N GLU A 90 8.07 -17.88 3.52
CA GLU A 90 7.36 -18.65 2.50
C GLU A 90 8.14 -18.69 1.16
N ARG A 91 9.32 -18.05 1.10
CA ARG A 91 10.20 -17.99 -0.07
C ARG A 91 9.47 -17.46 -1.31
N ILE A 92 8.65 -16.44 -1.13
CA ILE A 92 7.92 -15.78 -2.21
C ILE A 92 8.93 -15.05 -3.12
N THR A 93 8.94 -15.43 -4.39
CA THR A 93 9.74 -14.80 -5.43
C THR A 93 8.88 -14.08 -6.45
N VAL A 94 9.40 -12.98 -6.97
CA VAL A 94 8.83 -12.24 -8.09
C VAL A 94 9.70 -12.54 -9.31
N ALA A 95 9.08 -13.07 -10.36
CA ALA A 95 9.76 -13.36 -11.61
C ALA A 95 10.02 -12.07 -12.39
N GLY A 96 11.01 -12.07 -13.30
CA GLY A 96 11.25 -10.93 -14.18
C GLY A 96 10.00 -10.55 -14.98
N GLU A 97 9.28 -11.56 -15.48
CA GLU A 97 8.02 -11.38 -16.22
C GLU A 97 6.93 -10.67 -15.42
N ASP A 98 6.87 -10.83 -14.09
CA ASP A 98 5.91 -10.12 -13.25
C ASP A 98 6.24 -8.63 -13.20
N VAL A 99 7.53 -8.30 -13.12
CA VAL A 99 8.02 -6.91 -13.16
C VAL A 99 7.73 -6.29 -14.52
N ASP A 100 7.95 -7.05 -15.60
CA ASP A 100 7.73 -6.59 -16.98
C ASP A 100 6.26 -6.25 -17.21
N LYS A 101 5.34 -7.14 -16.83
CA LYS A 101 3.89 -6.93 -16.91
C LYS A 101 3.44 -5.72 -16.10
N GLU A 102 4.02 -5.53 -14.93
CA GLU A 102 3.72 -4.40 -14.06
C GLU A 102 4.15 -3.07 -14.68
N ILE A 103 5.33 -3.02 -15.28
CA ILE A 103 5.83 -1.84 -16.04
C ILE A 103 4.93 -1.56 -17.22
N GLU A 104 4.56 -2.57 -18.02
CA GLU A 104 3.66 -2.41 -19.17
C GLU A 104 2.31 -1.84 -18.75
N ARG A 105 1.75 -2.33 -17.64
CA ARG A 105 0.49 -1.83 -17.10
C ARG A 105 0.59 -0.37 -16.66
N PHE A 106 1.67 0.02 -15.98
CA PHE A 106 1.89 1.42 -15.61
C PHE A 106 2.10 2.32 -16.81
N ALA A 107 2.91 1.88 -17.78
CA ALA A 107 3.18 2.61 -19.00
C ALA A 107 1.90 2.88 -19.80
N THR A 108 1.04 1.87 -19.93
CA THR A 108 -0.26 1.97 -20.59
C THR A 108 -1.15 3.02 -19.91
N ARG A 109 -1.28 2.97 -18.58
CA ARG A 109 -2.06 3.96 -17.81
C ARG A 109 -1.50 5.37 -17.89
N ALA A 110 -0.17 5.50 -17.94
CA ALA A 110 0.51 6.78 -18.06
C ALA A 110 0.54 7.33 -19.49
N GLY A 111 0.09 6.56 -20.50
CA GLY A 111 0.19 6.94 -21.91
C GLY A 111 1.63 7.06 -22.40
N ARG A 112 2.57 6.27 -21.85
CA ARG A 112 4.00 6.32 -22.17
C ARG A 112 4.49 4.96 -22.71
N PRO A 113 5.55 4.93 -23.55
CA PRO A 113 6.14 3.67 -23.98
C PRO A 113 6.74 2.87 -22.79
N PRO A 114 6.52 1.55 -22.69
CA PRO A 114 7.05 0.72 -21.60
C PRO A 114 8.58 0.78 -21.45
N ALA A 115 9.30 0.80 -22.57
CA ALA A 115 10.77 0.91 -22.56
C ALA A 115 11.26 2.23 -21.93
N ALA A 116 10.55 3.33 -22.16
CA ALA A 116 10.90 4.63 -21.59
C ALA A 116 10.66 4.64 -20.07
N LEU A 117 9.53 4.08 -19.61
CA LEU A 117 9.24 3.95 -18.19
C LEU A 117 10.23 3.02 -17.48
N ARG A 118 10.61 1.89 -18.12
CA ARG A 118 11.65 1.00 -17.60
C ARG A 118 12.97 1.74 -17.39
N ALA A 119 13.45 2.44 -18.41
CA ALA A 119 14.73 3.14 -18.35
C ALA A 119 14.76 4.20 -17.23
N GLU A 120 13.65 4.89 -17.02
CA GLU A 120 13.47 5.83 -15.91
C GLU A 120 13.52 5.12 -14.55
N LEU A 121 12.76 4.03 -14.39
CA LEU A 121 12.78 3.23 -13.16
C LEU A 121 14.15 2.62 -12.88
N GLU A 122 14.90 2.20 -13.90
CA GLU A 122 16.26 1.68 -13.75
C GLU A 122 17.22 2.78 -13.26
N LYS A 123 17.15 3.98 -13.86
CA LYS A 123 17.98 5.13 -13.47
C LYS A 123 17.73 5.57 -12.03
N GLU A 124 16.51 5.46 -11.53
CA GLU A 124 16.10 5.91 -10.20
C GLU A 124 16.12 4.78 -9.13
N GLY A 125 16.62 3.59 -9.48
CA GLY A 125 16.54 2.41 -8.61
C GLY A 125 15.11 1.97 -8.28
N GLY A 126 14.13 2.39 -9.09
CA GLY A 126 12.72 2.08 -8.98
C GLY A 126 12.39 0.60 -9.24
N ILE A 127 13.22 -0.12 -10.01
CA ILE A 127 13.01 -1.57 -10.27
C ILE A 127 13.05 -2.38 -8.97
N SER A 128 14.01 -2.12 -8.07
CA SER A 128 14.08 -2.81 -6.78
C SER A 128 12.87 -2.50 -5.89
N ARG A 129 12.37 -1.25 -5.92
CA ARG A 129 11.14 -0.86 -5.20
C ARG A 129 9.92 -1.57 -5.78
N LEU A 130 9.84 -1.67 -7.09
CA LEU A 130 8.75 -2.35 -7.80
C LEU A 130 8.72 -3.84 -7.46
N HIS A 131 9.87 -4.50 -7.51
CA HIS A 131 10.03 -5.89 -7.11
C HIS A 131 9.60 -6.13 -5.66
N ALA A 132 10.05 -5.30 -4.72
CA ALA A 132 9.64 -5.38 -3.32
C ALA A 132 8.13 -5.13 -3.13
N GLY A 133 7.52 -4.25 -3.93
CA GLY A 133 6.07 -4.04 -3.96
C GLY A 133 5.32 -5.30 -4.41
N LEU A 134 5.69 -5.84 -5.57
CA LEU A 134 5.11 -7.07 -6.13
C LEU A 134 5.25 -8.26 -5.18
N ARG A 135 6.39 -8.38 -4.49
CA ARG A 135 6.62 -9.46 -3.53
C ARG A 135 5.68 -9.34 -2.34
N ARG A 136 5.45 -8.12 -1.83
CA ARG A 136 4.50 -7.86 -0.75
C ARG A 136 3.06 -8.12 -1.18
N GLU A 137 2.69 -7.76 -2.40
CA GLU A 137 1.36 -8.09 -2.95
C GLU A 137 1.12 -9.60 -2.99
N LYS A 138 2.09 -10.38 -3.50
CA LYS A 138 2.00 -11.85 -3.44
C LYS A 138 1.91 -12.40 -2.02
N ALA A 139 2.56 -11.75 -1.05
CA ALA A 139 2.45 -12.12 0.36
C ALA A 139 1.06 -11.82 0.94
N VAL A 140 0.43 -10.72 0.51
CA VAL A 140 -0.97 -10.40 0.85
C VAL A 140 -1.89 -11.48 0.30
N ASP A 141 -1.75 -11.85 -0.97
CA ASP A 141 -2.59 -12.88 -1.59
C ASP A 141 -2.45 -14.23 -0.87
N LEU A 142 -1.21 -14.62 -0.53
CA LEU A 142 -0.96 -15.82 0.27
C LEU A 142 -1.63 -15.72 1.65
N ALA A 143 -1.47 -14.59 2.34
CA ALA A 143 -2.05 -14.38 3.66
C ALA A 143 -3.59 -14.44 3.62
N LEU A 144 -4.22 -13.86 2.61
CA LEU A 144 -5.66 -13.94 2.38
C LEU A 144 -6.11 -15.38 2.09
N SER A 145 -5.38 -16.11 1.23
CA SER A 145 -5.73 -17.50 0.91
C SER A 145 -5.68 -18.45 2.12
N ARG A 146 -4.88 -18.10 3.14
CA ARG A 146 -4.75 -18.86 4.39
C ARG A 146 -5.58 -18.28 5.54
N ALA A 147 -6.17 -17.09 5.37
CA ALA A 147 -6.99 -16.47 6.39
C ALA A 147 -8.32 -17.22 6.53
N LYS A 148 -8.69 -17.54 7.76
CA LYS A 148 -10.06 -18.01 8.05
C LYS A 148 -10.98 -16.80 8.02
N MET A 149 -11.79 -16.67 6.97
CA MET A 149 -12.84 -15.67 6.92
C MET A 149 -13.98 -16.10 7.84
N ILE A 150 -14.24 -15.32 8.87
CA ILE A 150 -15.44 -15.45 9.70
C ILE A 150 -16.38 -14.35 9.22
N GLU A 151 -17.45 -14.71 8.52
CA GLU A 151 -18.51 -13.77 8.19
C GLU A 151 -19.15 -13.30 9.50
N THR A 152 -18.85 -12.08 9.91
CA THR A 152 -19.60 -11.43 10.97
C THR A 152 -20.86 -10.90 10.31
N ARG A 153 -21.98 -11.59 10.51
CA ARG A 153 -23.29 -11.02 10.23
C ARG A 153 -23.43 -9.83 11.17
N GLN A 154 -23.26 -8.62 10.64
CA GLN A 154 -23.71 -7.44 11.36
C GLN A 154 -25.24 -7.45 11.25
N ASP A 155 -25.87 -8.07 12.24
CA ASP A 155 -27.30 -7.89 12.47
C ASP A 155 -27.48 -6.40 12.77
N ILE A 156 -28.05 -5.68 11.81
CA ILE A 156 -28.54 -4.32 11.98
C ILE A 156 -29.85 -4.45 12.78
N ASP A 157 -29.74 -4.80 14.06
CA ASP A 157 -30.81 -4.72 15.04
C ASP A 157 -30.26 -3.89 16.20
N ASP A 158 -30.46 -2.57 16.13
CA ASP A 158 -30.63 -1.65 17.26
C ASP A 158 -30.55 -0.19 16.76
N LEU A 159 -31.62 0.29 16.12
CA LEU A 159 -32.11 1.68 16.19
C LEU A 159 -33.63 1.72 15.95
#